data_AF-A0A2T4RXM4-F1
#
_entry.id   AF-A0A2T4RXM4-F1
#
_cell.length_a   1.000
_cell.length_b   1.000
_cell.length_c   1.000
_cell.angle_alpha   90.00
_cell.angle_beta   90.00
_cell.angle_gamma   90.00
#
_symmetry.space_group_name_H-M   'P 1'
#
loop_
_entity.id
_entity.type
_entity.pdbx_description
1 polymer ?
#
loop_
_entity_poly.entity_id
_entity_poly.type
_entity_poly.pdbx_seq_one_letter_code
_entity_poly.pdbx_strand_id
1 'polypeptide(L)'
;EYTPAWQEKVTGVKQKVVTQVAEEFAQNAIDTGGRSMIIMGAGINHWFNSDTIYRAVLNLVMLCGCQGVNGGGWAHYVGQEKCRPIEGWSTIAFAKDWQGPPRLQNGTSWFYFTTAQWKYEEYGVDKLA
;
A
#
# COMPACT_ATOMS: atom_id res chain seq x y z
N GLU A 1 2.10 11.32 -20.48
CA GLU A 1 0.75 11.78 -20.07
C GLU A 1 0.65 12.22 -18.61
N TYR A 2 1.59 11.85 -17.72
CA TYR A 2 1.56 12.25 -16.30
C TYR A 2 2.44 13.47 -16.01
N THR A 3 1.97 14.68 -16.33
CA THR A 3 2.68 15.95 -16.06
C THR A 3 2.10 16.69 -14.85
N PRO A 4 2.85 17.61 -14.20
CA PRO A 4 2.29 18.47 -13.15
C PRO A 4 1.02 19.25 -13.57
N ALA A 5 0.95 19.72 -14.82
CA ALA A 5 -0.24 20.39 -15.37
C ALA A 5 -1.42 19.43 -15.64
N TRP A 6 -1.15 18.14 -15.83
CA TRP A 6 -2.19 17.13 -16.02
C TRP A 6 -2.81 16.77 -14.66
N GLN A 7 -1.98 16.50 -13.65
CA GLN A 7 -2.47 16.09 -12.34
C GLN A 7 -3.29 17.21 -11.66
N GLU A 8 -2.97 18.49 -11.91
CA GLU A 8 -3.72 19.63 -11.35
C GLU A 8 -5.20 19.59 -11.74
N LYS A 9 -5.51 19.13 -12.97
CA LYS A 9 -6.89 18.96 -13.44
C LYS A 9 -7.61 17.79 -12.75
N VAL A 10 -6.86 16.79 -12.29
CA VAL A 10 -7.39 15.57 -11.66
C VAL A 10 -7.57 15.75 -10.14
N THR A 11 -6.59 16.37 -9.47
CA THR A 11 -6.52 16.46 -8.00
C THR A 11 -6.90 17.83 -7.45
N GLY A 12 -6.86 18.88 -8.28
CA GLY A 12 -6.99 20.27 -7.85
C GLY A 12 -5.75 20.86 -7.17
N VAL A 13 -4.68 20.07 -6.96
CA VAL A 13 -3.42 20.57 -6.38
C VAL A 13 -2.64 21.33 -7.44
N LYS A 14 -2.29 22.58 -7.16
CA LYS A 14 -1.53 23.44 -8.08
C LYS A 14 -0.23 22.77 -8.53
N GLN A 15 0.06 22.77 -9.84
CA GLN A 15 1.26 22.16 -10.40
C GLN A 15 2.56 22.65 -9.74
N LYS A 16 2.64 23.94 -9.40
CA LYS A 16 3.80 24.53 -8.73
C LYS A 16 4.09 23.85 -7.38
N VAL A 17 3.05 23.49 -6.62
CA VAL A 17 3.20 22.83 -5.32
C VAL A 17 3.72 21.40 -5.52
N VAL A 18 3.15 20.66 -6.48
CA VAL A 18 3.60 19.29 -6.77
C VAL A 18 5.04 19.26 -7.27
N THR A 19 5.42 20.16 -8.18
CA THR A 19 6.79 20.26 -8.67
C THR A 19 7.76 20.58 -7.52
N GLN A 20 7.45 21.58 -6.70
CA GLN A 20 8.30 21.95 -5.57
C GLN A 20 8.51 20.78 -4.61
N VAL A 21 7.44 20.10 -4.18
CA VAL A 21 7.54 18.98 -3.23
C VAL A 21 8.31 17.81 -3.84
N ALA A 22 8.13 17.52 -5.13
CA ALA A 22 8.87 16.46 -5.81
C ALA A 22 10.37 16.76 -5.88
N GLU A 23 10.74 17.99 -6.22
CA GLU A 23 12.14 18.44 -6.26
C GLU A 23 12.78 18.41 -4.87
N GLU A 24 12.11 18.97 -3.85
CA GLU A 24 12.61 18.99 -2.47
C GLU A 24 12.76 17.56 -1.90
N PHE A 25 11.80 16.67 -2.17
CA PHE A 25 11.86 15.27 -1.73
C PHE A 25 13.07 14.53 -2.35
N ALA A 26 13.29 14.71 -3.66
CA ALA A 26 14.40 14.12 -4.38
C ALA A 26 15.75 14.74 -3.95
N GLN A 27 15.80 16.06 -3.78
CA GLN A 27 17.02 16.76 -3.36
C GLN A 27 17.44 16.32 -1.96
N ASN A 28 16.51 16.24 -1.00
CA ASN A 28 16.82 15.71 0.33
C ASN A 28 17.36 14.27 0.25
N ALA A 29 16.80 13.43 -0.61
CA ALA A 29 17.30 12.07 -0.80
C ALA A 29 18.74 12.06 -1.35
N ILE A 30 19.08 12.92 -2.31
CA ILE A 30 20.44 13.09 -2.82
C ILE A 30 21.40 13.53 -1.71
N ASP A 31 21.05 14.58 -0.99
CA ASP A 31 21.91 15.20 0.03
C ASP A 31 22.17 14.28 1.23
N THR A 32 21.23 13.39 1.50
CA THR A 32 21.24 12.54 2.70
C THR A 32 21.58 11.07 2.43
N GLY A 33 21.76 10.68 1.17
CA GLY A 33 21.97 9.29 0.76
C GLY A 33 20.73 8.41 0.89
N GLY A 34 19.54 8.95 0.63
CA GLY A 34 18.27 8.23 0.58
C GLY A 34 17.35 8.43 1.79
N ARG A 35 17.54 9.47 2.61
CA ARG A 35 16.74 9.69 3.84
C ARG A 35 15.48 10.55 3.60
N SER A 36 14.72 10.19 2.57
CA SER A 36 13.35 10.70 2.33
C SER A 36 12.35 9.56 2.53
N MET A 37 11.27 9.80 3.29
CA MET A 37 10.31 8.77 3.67
C MET A 37 8.88 9.22 3.38
N ILE A 38 8.02 8.29 2.99
CA ILE A 38 6.58 8.52 2.89
C ILE A 38 5.88 7.63 3.91
N ILE A 39 5.22 8.28 4.87
CA ILE A 39 4.38 7.64 5.88
C ILE A 39 2.94 7.61 5.37
N MET A 40 2.30 6.46 5.38
CA MET A 40 0.94 6.27 4.85
C MET A 40 0.10 5.31 5.69
N GLY A 41 -1.21 5.33 5.45
CA GLY A 41 -2.14 4.41 6.08
C GLY A 41 -3.43 4.19 5.29
N ALA A 42 -4.53 3.93 6.00
CA ALA A 42 -5.82 3.55 5.43
C ALA A 42 -6.40 4.59 4.45
N GLY A 43 -6.08 5.88 4.62
CA GLY A 43 -6.59 6.97 3.76
C GLY A 43 -6.30 6.79 2.27
N ILE A 44 -5.21 6.08 1.92
CA ILE A 44 -4.91 5.70 0.53
C ILE A 44 -5.01 4.18 0.28
N ASN A 45 -5.16 3.37 1.33
CA ASN A 45 -5.24 1.90 1.21
C ASN A 45 -6.67 1.37 1.04
N HIS A 46 -7.67 2.08 1.53
CA HIS A 46 -9.08 1.63 1.53
C HIS A 46 -9.85 2.12 0.29
N TRP A 47 -9.12 2.38 -0.80
CA TRP A 47 -9.69 2.61 -2.12
C TRP A 47 -9.65 1.32 -2.94
N PHE A 48 -10.59 1.16 -3.86
CA PHE A 48 -10.61 0.01 -4.78
C PHE A 48 -9.29 -0.12 -5.57
N ASN A 49 -8.78 1.01 -6.07
CA ASN A 49 -7.50 1.10 -6.79
C ASN A 49 -6.32 1.45 -5.86
N SER A 50 -6.31 0.95 -4.61
CA SER A 50 -5.24 1.23 -3.65
C SER A 50 -3.87 0.74 -4.13
N ASP A 51 -3.83 -0.33 -4.92
CA ASP A 51 -2.63 -0.87 -5.54
C ASP A 51 -1.91 0.19 -6.41
N THR A 52 -2.66 0.94 -7.21
CA THR A 52 -2.14 1.99 -8.09
C THR A 52 -1.56 3.13 -7.26
N ILE A 53 -2.24 3.50 -6.18
CA ILE A 53 -1.77 4.55 -5.26
C ILE A 53 -0.50 4.10 -4.52
N TYR A 54 -0.45 2.86 -4.02
CA TYR A 54 0.72 2.33 -3.33
C TYR A 54 1.92 2.19 -4.26
N ARG A 55 1.70 1.74 -5.49
CA ARG A 55 2.75 1.67 -6.52
C ARG A 55 3.31 3.04 -6.87
N ALA A 56 2.50 4.09 -6.88
CA ALA A 56 2.98 5.45 -7.06
C ALA A 56 3.96 5.85 -5.94
N VAL A 57 3.62 5.56 -4.67
CA VAL A 57 4.53 5.84 -3.55
C VAL A 57 5.80 4.99 -3.62
N LEU A 58 5.66 3.69 -3.88
CA LEU A 58 6.80 2.79 -4.04
C LEU A 58 7.74 3.28 -5.14
N ASN A 59 7.20 3.72 -6.28
CA ASN A 59 8.01 4.29 -7.36
C ASN A 59 8.80 5.52 -6.89
N LEU A 60 8.19 6.45 -6.13
CA LEU A 60 8.88 7.64 -5.64
C LEU A 60 10.07 7.29 -4.74
N VAL A 61 9.86 6.40 -3.75
CA VAL A 61 10.93 6.02 -2.82
C VAL A 61 11.99 5.14 -3.46
N MET A 62 11.64 4.35 -4.49
CA MET A 62 12.60 3.56 -5.26
C MET A 62 13.43 4.45 -6.20
N LEU A 63 12.80 5.39 -6.92
CA LEU A 63 13.49 6.33 -7.81
C LEU A 63 14.47 7.23 -7.05
N CYS A 64 14.14 7.60 -5.82
CA CYS A 64 15.01 8.41 -4.96
C CYS A 64 16.00 7.57 -4.13
N GLY A 65 16.11 6.25 -4.36
CA GLY A 65 17.05 5.39 -3.64
C GLY A 65 16.82 5.34 -2.12
N CYS A 66 15.59 5.57 -1.66
CA CYS A 66 15.27 5.69 -0.25
C CYS A 66 14.94 4.36 0.43
N GLN A 67 14.51 3.38 -0.36
CA GLN A 67 14.08 2.09 0.18
C GLN A 67 15.26 1.31 0.77
N GLY A 68 15.15 0.91 2.03
CA GLY A 68 16.20 0.17 2.75
C GLY A 68 17.24 1.08 3.46
N VAL A 69 17.07 2.39 3.41
CA VAL A 69 17.93 3.36 4.10
C VAL A 69 17.29 3.80 5.42
N ASN A 70 18.06 3.84 6.51
CA ASN A 70 17.58 4.37 7.79
C ASN A 70 17.15 5.85 7.64
N GLY A 71 15.89 6.14 7.95
CA GLY A 71 15.29 7.46 7.74
C GLY A 71 14.67 7.67 6.36
N GLY A 72 14.65 6.63 5.51
CA GLY A 72 14.02 6.65 4.19
C GLY A 72 13.02 5.52 3.97
N GLY A 73 12.28 5.61 2.87
CA GLY A 73 11.50 4.49 2.31
C GLY A 73 9.99 4.56 2.51
N TRP A 74 9.36 3.41 2.28
CA TRP A 74 7.92 3.19 2.43
C TRP A 74 7.56 2.81 3.87
N ALA A 75 6.77 3.64 4.55
CA ALA A 75 6.37 3.45 5.94
C ALA A 75 4.84 3.35 6.06
N HIS A 76 4.32 2.14 5.90
CA HIS A 76 2.89 1.84 5.99
C HIS A 76 2.46 1.49 7.41
N TYR A 77 1.41 2.15 7.89
CA TYR A 77 0.80 1.91 9.20
C TYR A 77 -0.72 1.79 9.07
N VAL A 78 -1.25 0.62 9.46
CA VAL A 78 -2.69 0.32 9.55
C VAL A 78 -2.98 -0.37 10.88
N GLY A 79 -3.41 -1.63 10.90
CA GLY A 79 -3.55 -2.44 12.09
C GLY A 79 -2.21 -2.94 12.65
N GLN A 80 -2.28 -3.58 13.81
CA GLN A 80 -1.14 -4.15 14.52
C GLN A 80 -0.80 -5.55 13.97
N GLU A 81 -0.37 -5.62 12.70
CA GLU A 81 -0.11 -6.90 12.03
C GLU A 81 1.14 -7.62 12.52
N LYS A 82 2.16 -6.87 12.94
CA LYS A 82 3.52 -7.39 13.16
C LYS A 82 3.63 -8.24 14.42
N CYS A 83 3.21 -9.49 14.33
CA CYS A 83 3.50 -10.51 15.33
C CYS A 83 5.01 -10.84 15.29
N ARG A 84 5.78 -10.31 16.26
CA ARG A 84 7.24 -10.46 16.26
C ARG A 84 7.71 -11.93 16.33
N PRO A 85 7.15 -12.81 17.18
CA PRO A 85 7.51 -14.23 17.21
C PRO A 85 6.57 -15.09 16.33
N ILE A 86 6.37 -14.70 15.06
CA ILE A 86 5.36 -15.33 14.18
C ILE A 86 5.56 -16.85 14.02
N GLU A 87 6.79 -17.34 13.97
CA GLU A 87 7.08 -18.76 13.76
C GLU A 87 6.53 -19.61 14.92
N GLY A 88 6.95 -19.31 16.15
CA GLY A 88 6.49 -20.01 17.35
C GLY A 88 5.00 -19.83 17.61
N TRP A 89 4.50 -18.61 17.45
CA TRP A 89 3.06 -18.32 17.56
C TRP A 89 2.25 -19.16 16.55
N SER A 90 2.69 -19.24 15.29
CA SER A 90 1.95 -19.95 14.24
C SER A 90 1.94 -21.46 14.42
N THR A 91 2.97 -22.03 15.07
CA THR A 91 3.03 -23.46 15.39
C THR A 91 1.89 -23.83 16.32
N ILE A 92 1.74 -23.08 17.41
CA ILE A 92 0.70 -23.31 18.43
C ILE A 92 -0.68 -22.92 17.88
N ALA A 93 -0.82 -21.74 17.28
CA ALA A 93 -2.10 -21.20 16.83
C ALA A 93 -2.80 -22.09 15.79
N PHE A 94 -2.03 -22.84 15.00
CA PHE A 94 -2.52 -23.69 13.92
C PHE A 94 -2.25 -25.19 14.14
N ALA A 95 -1.86 -25.60 15.35
CA ALA A 95 -1.56 -26.98 15.74
C ALA A 95 -0.59 -27.72 14.77
N LYS A 96 0.41 -27.00 14.24
CA LYS A 96 1.40 -27.56 13.30
C LYS A 96 2.34 -28.57 13.96
N ASP A 97 2.38 -28.58 15.28
CA ASP A 97 3.06 -29.57 16.11
C ASP A 97 2.31 -30.92 16.18
N TRP A 98 1.03 -30.96 15.78
CA TRP A 98 0.20 -32.16 15.79
C TRP A 98 -0.19 -32.65 14.39
N GLN A 99 -0.43 -31.73 13.47
CA GLN A 99 -1.00 -32.03 12.16
C GLN A 99 -0.29 -31.27 11.03
N GLY A 100 -0.63 -31.64 9.80
CA GLY A 100 -0.15 -30.99 8.59
C GLY A 100 -0.68 -29.55 8.40
N PRO A 101 -0.63 -29.04 7.17
CA PRO A 101 -1.01 -27.66 6.88
C PRO A 101 -2.43 -27.30 7.36
N PRO A 102 -2.62 -26.15 8.03
CA PRO A 102 -3.94 -25.69 8.44
C PRO A 102 -4.77 -25.23 7.23
N ARG A 103 -6.10 -25.19 7.41
CA ARG A 103 -7.00 -24.55 6.45
C ARG A 103 -7.18 -23.08 6.79
N LEU A 104 -6.32 -22.24 6.22
CA LEU A 104 -6.50 -20.78 6.26
C LEU A 104 -7.53 -20.36 5.20
N GLN A 105 -8.34 -19.36 5.52
CA GLN A 105 -9.33 -18.80 4.61
C GLN A 105 -9.24 -17.27 4.61
N ASN A 106 -9.27 -16.65 3.44
CA ASN A 106 -9.28 -15.20 3.33
C ASN A 106 -10.68 -14.64 3.68
N GLY A 107 -10.72 -13.68 4.60
CA GLY A 107 -11.99 -13.18 5.15
C GLY A 107 -12.91 -12.54 4.12
N THR A 108 -12.36 -11.70 3.22
CA THR A 108 -13.17 -10.94 2.25
C THR A 108 -14.02 -11.84 1.36
N SER A 109 -13.41 -12.83 0.70
CA SER A 109 -14.17 -13.76 -0.16
C SER A 109 -15.13 -14.60 0.66
N TRP A 110 -14.73 -15.07 1.86
CA TRP A 110 -15.61 -15.83 2.74
C TRP A 110 -16.89 -15.07 3.06
N PHE A 111 -16.80 -13.84 3.54
CA PHE A 111 -17.99 -13.04 3.86
C PHE A 111 -18.79 -12.68 2.62
N TYR A 112 -18.15 -12.30 1.52
CA TYR A 112 -18.83 -11.96 0.26
C TYR A 112 -19.74 -13.10 -0.24
N PHE A 113 -19.26 -14.34 -0.19
CA PHE A 113 -20.04 -15.51 -0.60
C PHE A 113 -21.05 -15.98 0.47
N THR A 114 -20.62 -16.14 1.72
CA THR A 114 -21.46 -16.71 2.79
C THR A 114 -22.61 -15.80 3.23
N THR A 115 -22.44 -14.48 3.08
CA THR A 115 -23.52 -13.51 3.32
C THR A 115 -24.28 -13.14 2.04
N ALA A 116 -23.97 -13.79 0.92
CA ALA A 116 -24.59 -13.58 -0.38
C ALA A 116 -24.55 -12.13 -0.89
N GLN A 117 -23.54 -11.33 -0.49
CA GLN A 117 -23.37 -9.95 -0.95
C GLN A 117 -23.25 -9.87 -2.48
N TRP A 118 -22.64 -10.87 -3.11
CA TRP A 118 -22.51 -10.98 -4.56
C TRP A 118 -23.84 -10.91 -5.33
N LYS A 119 -24.97 -11.25 -4.70
CA LYS A 119 -26.30 -11.14 -5.33
C LYS A 119 -26.74 -9.69 -5.56
N TYR A 120 -26.07 -8.74 -4.91
CA TYR A 120 -26.35 -7.30 -4.97
C TYR A 120 -25.21 -6.55 -5.67
N GLU A 121 -24.37 -7.24 -6.43
CA GLU A 121 -23.26 -6.62 -7.14
C GLU A 121 -23.77 -5.71 -8.27
N GLU A 122 -23.37 -4.45 -8.24
CA GLU A 122 -23.72 -3.46 -9.27
C GLU A 122 -22.59 -3.28 -10.30
N TYR A 123 -21.37 -3.70 -9.95
CA TYR A 123 -20.21 -3.64 -10.83
C TYR A 123 -20.07 -4.94 -11.62
N GLY A 124 -20.37 -4.86 -12.92
CA GLY A 124 -20.11 -5.96 -13.85
C GLY A 124 -18.61 -6.22 -14.05
N VAL A 125 -18.25 -7.48 -14.32
CA VAL A 125 -16.85 -7.90 -14.55
C VAL A 125 -16.25 -7.20 -15.79
N ASP A 126 -17.08 -6.81 -16.74
CA ASP A 126 -16.72 -6.01 -17.92
C ASP A 126 -16.13 -4.63 -17.58
N LYS A 127 -16.41 -4.11 -16.38
CA LYS A 127 -15.92 -2.80 -15.90
C LYS A 127 -14.61 -2.88 -15.10
N LEU A 128 -14.02 -4.07 -14.97
CA LEU A 128 -12.79 -4.31 -14.22
C LEU A 128 -11.51 -4.25 -15.11
N ALA A 129 -11.66 -4.04 -16.42
CA ALA A 129 -10.58 -3.99 -17.40
C ALA A 129 -10.13 -2.56 -17.71
#